data_AF-A0A832D8Y4-F1
#
_entry.id   AF-A0A832D8Y4-F1
#
_cell.length_a   1.000
_cell.length_b   1.000
_cell.length_c   1.000
_cell.angle_alpha   90.00
_cell.angle_beta   90.00
_cell.angle_gamma   90.00
#
_symmetry.space_group_name_H-M   'P 1'
#
loop_
_entity.id
_entity.type
_entity.pdbx_description
1 polymer ?
#
loop_
_entity_poly.entity_id
_entity_poly.type
_entity_poly.pdbx_seq_one_letter_code
_entity_poly.pdbx_strand_id
1 'polypeptide(L)'
;MTPFGGHSYYTHARETARQFVNAWIRTNSVYDGVIDFEAVVRDPTDPTRLLPQYDSGDHLHLSPAGYHAMAETIDLQIFTR
;
A
#
# COMPACT_ATOMS: atom_id res chain seq x y z
N MET A 1 -0.82 -3.59 3.23
CA MET A 1 0.24 -4.11 2.33
C MET A 1 0.10 -3.46 0.97
N THR A 2 1.18 -2.88 0.44
CA THR A 2 1.17 -2.23 -0.89
C THR A 2 1.06 -3.26 -2.02
N PRO A 3 0.59 -2.86 -3.21
CA PRO A 3 0.56 -3.73 -4.38
C PRO A 3 1.97 -4.12 -4.85
N PHE A 4 2.10 -5.26 -5.53
CA PHE A 4 3.37 -5.77 -6.06
C PHE A 4 3.23 -6.51 -7.40
N GLY A 5 2.20 -6.15 -8.16
CA GLY A 5 1.93 -6.65 -9.51
C GLY A 5 3.04 -6.27 -10.48
N GLY A 6 3.59 -7.26 -11.16
CA GLY A 6 4.77 -7.12 -12.01
C GLY A 6 6.06 -7.61 -11.37
N HIS A 7 6.11 -7.76 -10.03
CA HIS A 7 7.28 -8.36 -9.36
C HIS A 7 7.30 -9.88 -9.59
N SER A 8 8.49 -10.50 -9.55
CA SER A 8 8.69 -11.96 -9.74
C SER A 8 7.95 -12.85 -8.73
N TYR A 9 7.59 -12.28 -7.58
CA TYR A 9 6.80 -12.94 -6.53
C TYR A 9 5.30 -12.87 -6.76
N TYR A 10 4.84 -12.11 -7.76
CA TYR A 10 3.41 -11.94 -8.00
C TYR A 10 2.77 -13.25 -8.50
N THR A 11 1.64 -13.60 -7.87
CA THR A 11 0.72 -14.64 -8.33
C THR A 11 -0.69 -14.22 -7.96
N HIS A 12 -1.70 -14.70 -8.68
CA HIS A 12 -3.11 -14.43 -8.32
C HIS A 12 -3.44 -14.87 -6.89
N ALA A 13 -2.91 -16.01 -6.43
CA ALA A 13 -3.12 -16.48 -5.07
C ALA A 13 -2.55 -15.51 -4.01
N ARG A 14 -1.37 -14.93 -4.27
CA ARG A 14 -0.79 -13.93 -3.36
C ARG A 14 -1.51 -12.58 -3.43
N GLU A 15 -2.05 -12.21 -4.59
CA GLU A 15 -2.91 -11.01 -4.70
C GLU A 15 -4.21 -11.19 -3.90
N THR A 16 -4.86 -12.36 -4.00
CA THR A 16 -6.02 -12.68 -3.15
C THR A 16 -5.67 -12.60 -1.67
N ALA A 17 -4.52 -13.14 -1.25
CA ALA A 17 -4.06 -13.06 0.12
C ALA A 17 -3.80 -11.60 0.57
N ARG A 18 -3.16 -10.79 -0.28
CA ARG A 18 -2.91 -9.36 -0.04
C ARG A 18 -4.22 -8.61 0.18
N GLN A 19 -5.20 -8.81 -0.69
CA GLN A 19 -6.53 -8.19 -0.59
C GLN A 19 -7.25 -8.64 0.68
N PHE A 20 -7.24 -9.94 1.01
CA PHE A 20 -7.84 -10.49 2.22
C PHE A 20 -7.24 -9.85 3.48
N VAL A 21 -5.91 -9.81 3.59
CA VAL A 21 -5.21 -9.20 4.72
C VAL A 21 -5.51 -7.71 4.82
N ASN A 22 -5.47 -6.97 3.71
CA ASN A 22 -5.78 -5.54 3.72
C ASN A 22 -7.23 -5.26 4.11
N ALA A 23 -8.19 -6.05 3.64
CA ALA A 23 -9.59 -5.93 4.02
C ALA A 23 -9.80 -6.20 5.52
N TRP A 24 -9.13 -7.22 6.05
CA TRP A 24 -9.16 -7.50 7.48
C TRP A 24 -8.55 -6.36 8.30
N ILE A 25 -7.38 -5.82 7.91
CA ILE A 25 -6.72 -4.68 8.58
C ILE A 25 -7.65 -3.46 8.64
N ARG A 26 -8.32 -3.14 7.54
CA ARG A 26 -9.19 -1.95 7.44
C ARG A 26 -10.49 -2.04 8.23
N THR A 27 -11.00 -3.24 8.47
CA THR A 27 -12.36 -3.44 9.01
C THR A 27 -12.38 -3.95 10.44
N ASN A 28 -11.25 -4.39 11.00
CA ASN A 28 -11.16 -4.76 12.40
C ASN A 28 -11.01 -3.52 13.30
N SER A 29 -11.18 -3.74 14.62
CA SER A 29 -11.04 -2.72 15.65
C SER A 29 -9.99 -3.08 16.70
N VAL A 30 -8.99 -3.90 16.35
CA VAL A 30 -7.93 -4.31 17.31
C VAL A 30 -6.80 -3.28 17.42
N TYR A 31 -6.87 -2.21 16.62
CA TYR A 31 -5.92 -1.10 16.59
C TYR A 31 -6.67 0.23 16.77
N ASP A 32 -5.98 1.25 17.28
CA ASP A 32 -6.54 2.59 17.47
C ASP A 32 -6.69 3.39 16.16
N GLY A 33 -6.05 2.93 15.08
CA GLY A 33 -6.13 3.56 13.77
C GLY A 33 -5.41 2.75 12.68
N VAL A 34 -5.69 3.09 11.42
CA VAL A 34 -5.10 2.47 10.22
C VAL A 34 -4.66 3.54 9.26
N ILE A 35 -3.41 3.45 8.77
CA ILE A 35 -2.90 4.28 7.69
C ILE A 35 -2.89 3.44 6.40
N ASP A 36 -3.74 3.80 5.44
CA ASP A 36 -3.93 3.02 4.22
C ASP A 36 -2.93 3.39 3.11
N PHE A 37 -1.69 2.91 3.24
CA PHE A 37 -0.68 3.15 2.23
C PHE A 37 -0.97 2.47 0.88
N GLU A 38 -1.81 1.42 0.81
CA GLU A 38 -2.21 0.88 -0.49
C GLU A 38 -2.97 1.93 -1.30
N ALA A 39 -3.90 2.65 -0.67
CA ALA A 39 -4.68 3.67 -1.36
C ALA A 39 -3.83 4.83 -1.88
N VAL A 40 -2.73 5.15 -1.20
CA VAL A 40 -1.79 6.22 -1.57
C VAL A 40 -0.98 5.86 -2.81
N VAL A 41 -0.49 4.62 -2.88
CA VAL A 41 0.59 4.27 -3.83
C VAL A 41 0.14 3.37 -4.98
N ARG A 42 -1.09 2.84 -4.95
CA ARG A 42 -1.62 2.00 -6.03
C ARG A 42 -1.83 2.79 -7.31
N ASP A 43 -1.64 2.14 -8.44
CA ASP A 43 -2.08 2.67 -9.73
C ASP A 43 -3.63 2.63 -9.78
N PRO A 44 -4.32 3.76 -10.07
CA PRO A 44 -5.77 3.78 -10.14
C PRO A 44 -6.33 3.01 -11.36
N THR A 45 -5.50 2.79 -12.39
CA THR A 45 -5.87 2.05 -13.61
C THR A 45 -5.57 0.55 -13.49
N ASP A 46 -4.60 0.17 -12.66
CA ASP A 46 -4.31 -1.22 -12.28
C ASP A 46 -3.98 -1.33 -10.79
N PRO A 47 -4.99 -1.52 -9.92
CA PRO A 47 -4.79 -1.56 -8.46
C PRO A 47 -3.87 -2.67 -7.95
N THR A 48 -3.46 -3.62 -8.81
CA THR A 48 -2.47 -4.64 -8.45
C THR A 48 -1.04 -4.12 -8.47
N ARG A 49 -0.79 -2.92 -9.02
CA ARG A 49 0.55 -2.35 -9.23
C ARG A 49 0.75 -1.05 -8.45
N LEU A 50 2.01 -0.71 -8.23
CA LEU A 50 2.40 0.62 -7.79
C LEU A 50 2.16 1.61 -8.95
N LEU A 51 1.70 2.82 -8.62
CA LEU A 51 1.63 3.91 -9.60
C LEU A 51 3.05 4.15 -10.14
N PRO A 52 3.26 4.28 -11.47
CA PRO A 52 4.60 4.29 -12.06
C PRO A 52 5.58 5.32 -11.46
N GLN A 53 5.09 6.50 -11.05
CA GLN A 53 5.92 7.52 -10.39
C GLN A 53 6.43 7.11 -9.00
N TYR A 54 5.77 6.15 -8.36
CA TYR A 54 6.08 5.64 -7.02
C TYR A 54 6.79 4.29 -7.05
N ASP A 55 6.98 3.67 -8.21
CA ASP A 55 7.71 2.42 -8.37
C ASP A 55 9.21 2.70 -8.54
N SER A 56 10.05 1.97 -7.81
CA SER A 56 11.50 2.03 -7.99
C SER A 56 11.98 1.40 -9.32
N GLY A 57 11.10 0.65 -9.97
CA GLY A 57 11.34 -0.09 -11.21
C GLY A 57 11.37 -1.60 -11.01
N ASP A 58 11.32 -2.08 -9.76
CA ASP A 58 11.25 -3.50 -9.45
C ASP A 58 9.82 -4.01 -9.19
N HIS A 59 8.82 -3.12 -9.17
CA HIS A 59 7.42 -3.44 -8.91
C HIS A 59 7.14 -3.95 -7.48
N LEU A 60 8.02 -3.69 -6.51
CA LEU A 60 7.86 -4.07 -5.11
C LEU A 60 8.21 -2.94 -4.16
N HIS A 61 9.37 -2.31 -4.34
CA HIS A 61 9.86 -1.21 -3.53
C HIS A 61 9.48 0.13 -4.14
N LEU A 62 9.20 1.10 -3.26
CA LEU A 62 8.83 2.43 -3.70
C LEU A 62 10.06 3.23 -4.15
N SER A 63 9.83 4.15 -5.08
CA SER A 63 10.76 5.23 -5.38
C SER A 63 10.84 6.22 -4.21
N PRO A 64 11.84 7.14 -4.18
CA PRO A 64 11.87 8.22 -3.21
C PRO A 64 10.58 9.06 -3.17
N ALA A 65 9.96 9.30 -4.34
CA ALA A 65 8.69 10.01 -4.42
C ALA A 65 7.54 9.21 -3.78
N GLY A 66 7.54 7.88 -3.93
CA GLY A 66 6.55 7.01 -3.28
C GLY A 66 6.68 7.00 -1.76
N TYR A 67 7.91 6.96 -1.23
CA TYR A 67 8.13 7.08 0.21
C TYR A 67 7.75 8.46 0.75
N HIS A 68 7.99 9.53 0.00
CA HIS A 68 7.54 10.88 0.36
C HIS A 68 6.00 10.95 0.44
N ALA A 69 5.30 10.44 -0.56
CA ALA A 69 3.83 10.41 -0.57
C ALA A 69 3.24 9.61 0.61
N MET A 70 3.87 8.50 0.99
CA MET A 70 3.48 7.77 2.20
C MET A 70 3.66 8.63 3.45
N ALA A 71 4.79 9.31 3.61
CA ALA A 71 5.06 10.15 4.77
C ALA A 71 4.05 11.30 4.90
N GLU A 72 3.68 11.94 3.79
CA GLU A 72 2.68 13.04 3.77
C GLU A 72 1.26 12.59 4.14
N THR A 73 0.95 11.30 4.04
CA THR A 73 -0.38 10.76 4.38
C THR A 73 -0.58 10.57 5.89
N ILE A 74 0.49 10.60 6.68
CA ILE A 74 0.42 10.35 8.12
C ILE A 74 -0.15 11.60 8.81
N ASP A 75 -1.41 11.54 9.24
CA ASP A 75 -1.97 12.55 10.13
C ASP A 75 -1.30 12.46 11.51
N LEU A 76 -0.49 13.46 11.86
CA LEU A 76 0.24 13.47 13.12
C LEU A 76 -0.67 13.66 14.35
N GLN A 77 -1.93 14.09 14.17
CA GLN A 77 -2.88 14.21 15.28
C GLN A 77 -3.20 12.85 15.91
N ILE A 78 -2.97 11.73 15.20
CA ILE A 78 -3.16 10.38 15.77
C ILE A 78 -2.19 10.07 16.92
N PHE A 79 -1.13 10.87 17.10
CA PHE A 79 -0.15 10.72 18.17
C PHE A 79 -0.35 11.71 19.32
N THR A 80 -1.23 12.70 19.15
CA THR A 80 -1.55 13.66 20.21
C THR A 80 -2.62 13.11 21.14
N ARG A 81 -2.49 13.38 22.44
CA ARG A 81 -3.44 12.96 23.49
C ARG A 81 -4.29 14.13 23.94
#